data_AF-A0A933VFE9-F1
#
_entry.id   AF-A0A933VFE9-F1
#
_cell.length_a   1.000
_cell.length_b   1.000
_cell.length_c   1.000
_cell.angle_alpha   90.00
_cell.angle_beta   90.00
_cell.angle_gamma   90.00
#
_symmetry.space_group_name_H-M   'P 1'
#
loop_
_entity.id
_entity.type
_entity.pdbx_description
1 polymer ?
#
loop_
_entity_poly.entity_id
_entity_poly.type
_entity_poly.pdbx_seq_one_letter_code
_entity_poly.pdbx_strand_id
1 'polypeptide(L)'
;MKSLTALLVRKRLSMPARRGSTLALCISLAMAGAPVPLYAEDMPTPEEMQEMKKAMQEGMGEMQKAMEELDPETRKQVEQLMAHPPAGSGADDSAQPARDDAKLAAVSTDALDADDLKTYIEALQPKIAAALTAEARERAERVDTELQKAGDYLPNLRAAANGLAAWGAWPEATYLMGKAAQAGGTAQDLNNLAALLSMQHAETAALPILYTLNARYPNNSTLLNNLHFAAASPSQRDTGAHPGGARGSSGRPGIIAQGIARRVQ
;
A
#
# COMPACT_ATOMS: atom_id res chain seq x y z
N MET A 1 -3.57 43.63 43.29
CA MET A 1 -4.03 43.38 44.67
C MET A 1 -5.21 42.42 44.64
N LYS A 2 -5.12 41.29 45.36
CA LYS A 2 -6.18 40.39 45.88
C LYS A 2 -7.15 39.79 44.82
N SER A 3 -6.90 38.60 44.29
CA SER A 3 -7.24 37.28 44.84
C SER A 3 -8.69 37.14 45.30
N LEU A 4 -9.48 36.35 44.57
CA LEU A 4 -10.77 35.83 45.02
C LEU A 4 -10.97 34.40 44.50
N THR A 5 -10.80 33.50 45.46
CA THR A 5 -10.96 32.05 45.43
C THR A 5 -12.44 31.69 45.59
N ALA A 6 -12.97 30.80 44.75
CA ALA A 6 -14.20 30.03 45.00
C ALA A 6 -14.01 28.71 44.24
N LEU A 7 -13.75 27.54 44.84
CA LEU A 7 -14.51 26.78 45.85
C LEU A 7 -15.95 26.53 45.40
N LEU A 8 -16.20 25.41 44.70
CA LEU A 8 -17.49 24.72 44.74
C LEU A 8 -17.37 23.23 44.34
N VAL A 9 -17.29 22.41 45.39
CA VAL A 9 -18.10 21.20 45.64
C VAL A 9 -18.12 20.10 44.57
N ARG A 10 -17.30 19.08 44.85
CA ARG A 10 -17.48 17.68 44.41
C ARG A 10 -18.87 17.17 44.78
N LYS A 11 -19.62 16.68 43.79
CA LYS A 11 -20.77 15.76 44.03
C LYS A 11 -20.36 14.36 43.55
N ARG A 12 -19.89 13.54 44.49
CA ARG A 12 -19.71 12.09 44.29
C ARG A 12 -21.09 11.43 44.34
N LEU A 13 -21.56 10.89 43.22
CA LEU A 13 -22.68 9.96 43.20
C LEU A 13 -22.14 8.57 43.50
N SER A 14 -22.37 8.14 44.74
CA SER A 14 -22.29 6.77 45.20
C SER A 14 -23.60 6.06 44.82
N MET A 15 -23.51 4.91 44.16
CA MET A 15 -24.59 3.92 44.15
C MET A 15 -24.03 2.49 44.05
N PRO A 16 -24.82 1.50 44.50
CA PRO A 16 -24.30 0.41 45.33
C PRO A 16 -23.89 -0.85 44.57
N ALA A 17 -22.96 -1.57 45.21
CA ALA A 17 -22.62 -2.95 44.92
C ALA A 17 -23.85 -3.86 45.03
N ARG A 18 -24.10 -4.67 44.00
CA ARG A 18 -24.89 -5.91 44.11
C ARG A 18 -23.96 -7.09 43.92
N ARG A 19 -23.74 -7.81 45.02
CA ARG A 19 -23.31 -9.21 45.02
C ARG A 19 -24.53 -10.06 44.70
N GLY A 20 -24.37 -11.02 43.80
CA GLY A 20 -25.37 -12.00 43.46
C GLY A 20 -24.75 -13.08 42.59
N SER A 21 -24.25 -14.13 43.23
CA SER A 21 -23.89 -15.42 42.65
C SER A 21 -25.04 -15.96 41.79
N THR A 22 -24.76 -16.76 40.76
CA THR A 22 -24.97 -18.23 40.71
C THR A 22 -24.95 -18.71 39.24
N LEU A 23 -24.48 -19.94 39.05
CA LEU A 23 -24.60 -20.82 37.89
C LEU A 23 -23.66 -20.61 36.68
N ALA A 24 -22.55 -21.33 36.77
CA ALA A 24 -21.94 -21.99 35.63
C ALA A 24 -22.97 -22.90 34.93
N LEU A 25 -23.14 -22.71 33.62
CA LEU A 25 -23.65 -23.73 32.72
C LEU A 25 -22.68 -23.80 31.53
N CYS A 26 -21.73 -24.73 31.63
CA CYS A 26 -20.90 -25.15 30.52
C CYS A 26 -21.79 -25.90 29.53
N ILE A 27 -22.09 -25.29 28.39
CA ILE A 27 -22.51 -26.02 27.19
C ILE A 27 -21.32 -26.02 26.24
N SER A 28 -20.56 -27.12 26.32
CA SER A 28 -19.55 -27.49 25.35
C SER A 28 -20.25 -27.91 24.06
N LEU A 29 -20.46 -26.97 23.14
CA LEU A 29 -20.88 -27.30 21.79
C LEU A 29 -19.63 -27.60 20.96
N ALA A 30 -19.29 -28.88 20.89
CA ALA A 30 -18.33 -29.41 19.94
C ALA A 30 -18.90 -29.25 18.52
N MET A 31 -18.51 -28.17 17.83
CA MET A 31 -18.70 -28.05 16.39
C MET A 31 -17.59 -28.85 15.72
N ALA A 32 -17.96 -30.04 15.24
CA ALA A 32 -17.18 -30.75 14.24
C ALA A 32 -16.99 -29.81 13.04
N GLY A 33 -15.74 -29.42 12.80
CA GLY A 33 -15.36 -28.60 11.65
C GLY A 33 -15.64 -29.35 10.36
N ALA A 34 -16.73 -28.99 9.69
CA ALA A 34 -16.83 -29.19 8.26
C ALA A 34 -15.79 -28.26 7.59
N PRO A 35 -15.09 -28.71 6.53
CA PRO A 35 -14.22 -27.83 5.77
C PRO A 35 -15.06 -26.69 5.19
N VAL A 36 -14.78 -25.45 5.63
CA VAL A 36 -15.33 -24.26 4.99
C VAL A 36 -14.71 -24.21 3.60
N PRO A 37 -15.49 -24.23 2.50
CA PRO A 37 -14.94 -24.09 1.17
C PRO A 37 -14.27 -22.71 1.05
N LEU A 38 -12.94 -22.74 0.88
CA LEU A 38 -12.15 -21.61 0.42
C LEU A 38 -12.59 -21.29 -1.01
N TYR A 39 -13.04 -20.04 -1.22
CA TYR A 39 -13.28 -19.38 -2.51
C TYR A 39 -14.36 -19.97 -3.43
N ALA A 40 -15.57 -19.45 -3.27
CA ALA A 40 -16.38 -19.06 -4.42
C ALA A 40 -16.61 -17.55 -4.28
N GLU A 41 -15.61 -16.74 -4.68
CA GLU A 41 -15.95 -15.38 -5.12
C GLU A 41 -16.82 -15.56 -6.36
N ASP A 42 -18.03 -15.00 -6.34
CA ASP A 42 -18.94 -15.02 -7.48
C ASP A 42 -18.22 -14.40 -8.69
N MET A 43 -17.76 -15.24 -9.62
CA MET A 43 -17.37 -14.74 -10.93
C MET A 43 -18.57 -13.99 -11.51
N PRO A 44 -18.38 -12.82 -12.13
CA PRO A 44 -19.47 -12.10 -12.77
C PRO A 44 -20.22 -13.05 -13.68
N THR A 45 -21.53 -13.09 -13.53
CA THR A 45 -22.39 -13.90 -14.39
C THR A 45 -22.14 -13.52 -15.85
N PRO A 46 -22.44 -14.41 -16.82
CA PRO A 46 -22.29 -14.07 -18.24
C PRO A 46 -23.02 -12.78 -18.64
N GLU A 47 -24.12 -12.44 -17.98
CA GLU A 47 -24.86 -11.19 -18.15
C GLU A 47 -24.08 -9.99 -17.60
N GLU A 48 -23.51 -10.07 -16.40
CA GLU A 48 -22.66 -9.02 -15.82
C GLU A 48 -21.36 -8.81 -16.61
N MET A 49 -20.76 -9.87 -17.15
CA MET A 49 -19.62 -9.75 -18.08
C MET A 49 -20.02 -9.03 -19.37
N GLN A 50 -21.23 -9.24 -19.86
CA GLN A 50 -21.72 -8.60 -21.07
C GLN A 50 -22.02 -7.11 -20.83
N GLU A 51 -22.59 -6.77 -19.67
CA GLU A 51 -22.76 -5.37 -19.25
C GLU A 51 -21.40 -4.69 -19.04
N MET A 52 -20.44 -5.35 -18.39
CA MET A 52 -19.09 -4.82 -18.21
C MET A 52 -18.39 -4.57 -19.55
N LYS A 53 -18.52 -5.49 -20.51
CA LYS A 53 -17.98 -5.33 -21.86
C LYS A 53 -18.62 -4.14 -22.59
N LYS A 54 -19.93 -3.95 -22.41
CA LYS A 54 -20.66 -2.82 -23.00
C LYS A 54 -20.24 -1.50 -22.37
N ALA A 55 -20.17 -1.42 -21.05
CA ALA A 55 -19.70 -0.24 -20.33
C ALA A 55 -18.25 0.11 -20.70
N MET A 56 -17.39 -0.89 -20.88
CA MET A 56 -16.02 -0.69 -21.34
C MET A 56 -15.95 -0.17 -22.78
N GLN A 57 -16.82 -0.67 -23.67
CA GLN A 57 -16.92 -0.18 -25.05
C GLN A 57 -17.44 1.26 -25.11
N GLU A 58 -18.44 1.59 -24.30
CA GLU A 58 -18.97 2.96 -24.18
C GLU A 58 -17.90 3.90 -23.62
N GLY A 59 -17.21 3.51 -22.55
CA GLY A 59 -16.10 4.27 -21.98
C GLY A 59 -14.94 4.47 -22.95
N MET A 60 -14.58 3.45 -23.75
CA MET A 60 -13.60 3.61 -24.83
C MET A 60 -14.09 4.60 -25.89
N GLY A 61 -15.37 4.56 -26.26
CA GLY A 61 -15.95 5.49 -27.22
C GLY A 61 -15.94 6.94 -26.74
N GLU A 62 -16.27 7.18 -25.48
CA GLU A 62 -16.18 8.52 -24.89
C GLU A 62 -14.73 9.01 -24.76
N MET A 63 -13.82 8.13 -24.36
CA MET A 63 -12.39 8.45 -24.32
C MET A 63 -11.85 8.79 -25.71
N GLN A 64 -12.31 8.08 -26.75
CA GLN A 64 -11.91 8.35 -28.13
C GLN A 64 -12.41 9.72 -28.61
N LYS A 65 -13.65 10.10 -28.27
CA LYS A 65 -14.18 11.45 -28.54
C LYS A 65 -13.42 12.53 -27.80
N ALA A 66 -13.15 12.34 -26.50
CA ALA A 66 -12.36 13.28 -25.72
C ALA A 66 -10.95 13.45 -26.31
N MET A 67 -10.36 12.38 -26.86
CA MET A 67 -9.04 12.43 -27.52
C MET A 67 -9.08 13.11 -28.90
N GLU A 68 -10.24 13.14 -29.56
CA GLU A 68 -10.47 13.91 -30.80
C GLU A 68 -10.69 15.40 -30.55
N GLU A 69 -11.21 15.77 -29.38
CA GLU A 69 -11.38 17.16 -28.94
C GLU A 69 -10.08 17.82 -28.43
N LEU A 70 -9.03 17.04 -28.18
CA LEU A 70 -7.74 17.57 -27.79
C LEU A 70 -7.02 18.26 -28.95
N ASP A 71 -6.37 19.37 -28.64
CA ASP A 71 -5.50 20.07 -29.58
C ASP A 71 -4.41 19.14 -30.14
N PRO A 72 -3.96 19.32 -31.40
CA PRO A 72 -3.02 18.41 -32.06
C PRO A 72 -1.69 18.23 -31.32
N GLU A 73 -1.26 19.24 -30.56
CA GLU A 73 -0.02 19.21 -29.79
C GLU A 73 -0.18 18.36 -28.51
N THR A 74 -1.30 18.52 -27.80
CA THR A 74 -1.67 17.69 -26.64
C THR A 74 -1.95 16.25 -27.07
N ARG A 75 -2.61 16.05 -28.22
CA ARG A 75 -2.84 14.74 -28.80
C ARG A 75 -1.53 14.02 -29.11
N LYS A 76 -0.55 14.71 -29.70
CA LYS A 76 0.80 14.14 -29.93
C LYS A 76 1.53 13.82 -28.64
N GLN A 77 1.39 14.62 -27.59
CA GLN A 77 1.98 14.32 -26.29
C GLN A 77 1.33 13.08 -25.66
N VAL A 78 0.00 12.99 -25.68
CA VAL A 78 -0.75 11.83 -25.20
C VAL A 78 -0.43 10.58 -26.03
N GLU A 79 -0.36 10.70 -27.36
CA GLU A 79 0.06 9.62 -28.25
C GLU A 79 1.51 9.20 -28.01
N GLN A 80 2.44 10.12 -27.78
CA GLN A 80 3.81 9.79 -27.39
C GLN A 80 3.86 9.09 -26.03
N LEU A 81 3.04 9.52 -25.07
CA LEU A 81 2.88 8.87 -23.76
C LEU A 81 2.24 7.48 -23.84
N MET A 82 1.35 7.24 -24.82
CA MET A 82 0.65 5.96 -25.03
C MET A 82 1.41 4.99 -25.94
N ALA A 83 2.17 5.51 -26.91
CA ALA A 83 3.06 4.74 -27.78
C ALA A 83 4.39 4.39 -27.09
N HIS A 84 4.80 5.25 -26.16
CA HIS A 84 5.88 5.01 -25.22
C HIS A 84 5.33 5.18 -23.80
N PRO A 85 4.52 4.24 -23.30
CA PRO A 85 4.35 4.14 -21.86
C PRO A 85 5.77 4.13 -21.28
N PRO A 86 6.11 4.94 -20.24
CA PRO A 86 7.42 4.85 -19.63
C PRO A 86 7.61 3.38 -19.36
N ALA A 87 8.66 2.80 -19.95
CA ALA A 87 8.81 1.37 -20.05
C ALA A 87 8.40 0.79 -18.71
N GLY A 88 7.23 0.13 -18.70
CA GLY A 88 6.87 -0.71 -17.58
C GLY A 88 8.12 -1.52 -17.39
N SER A 89 8.69 -1.47 -16.20
CA SER A 89 9.75 -2.37 -15.81
C SER A 89 9.15 -3.77 -15.86
N GLY A 90 9.02 -4.33 -17.07
CA GLY A 90 9.47 -5.68 -17.34
C GLY A 90 10.93 -5.67 -16.94
N ALA A 91 11.13 -5.71 -15.63
CA ALA A 91 12.35 -6.21 -15.07
C ALA A 91 12.51 -7.56 -15.77
N ASP A 92 13.56 -7.65 -16.57
CA ASP A 92 14.23 -8.92 -16.73
C ASP A 92 14.25 -9.55 -15.32
N ASP A 93 13.50 -10.65 -15.12
CA ASP A 93 13.31 -11.33 -13.82
C ASP A 93 14.66 -11.63 -13.14
N SER A 94 15.76 -11.57 -13.91
CA SER A 94 17.13 -11.73 -13.46
C SER A 94 17.74 -10.51 -12.74
N ALA A 95 17.05 -9.37 -12.63
CA ALA A 95 17.55 -8.14 -12.00
C ALA A 95 16.82 -7.73 -10.71
N GLN A 96 15.94 -8.57 -10.17
CA GLN A 96 15.33 -8.32 -8.86
C GLN A 96 16.37 -8.56 -7.75
N PRO A 97 16.53 -7.65 -6.76
CA PRO A 97 17.40 -7.90 -5.63
C PRO A 97 16.96 -9.21 -4.95
N ALA A 98 17.89 -10.15 -4.82
CA ALA A 98 17.62 -11.38 -4.09
C ALA A 98 17.15 -11.05 -2.67
N ARG A 99 16.03 -11.63 -2.29
CA ARG A 99 15.47 -11.52 -0.94
C ARG A 99 16.46 -12.10 0.08
N ASP A 100 16.67 -11.39 1.17
CA ASP A 100 17.53 -11.82 2.26
C ASP A 100 16.67 -12.35 3.41
N ASP A 101 16.39 -13.66 3.37
CA ASP A 101 15.52 -14.33 4.36
C ASP A 101 16.09 -14.23 5.78
N ALA A 102 17.41 -14.15 5.94
CA ALA A 102 18.04 -14.00 7.26
C ALA A 102 17.75 -12.61 7.85
N LYS A 103 17.84 -11.55 7.04
CA LYS A 103 17.41 -10.21 7.46
C LYS A 103 15.92 -10.15 7.78
N LEU A 104 15.09 -10.82 7.01
CA LEU A 104 13.65 -10.82 7.23
C LEU A 104 13.25 -11.59 8.50
N ALA A 105 13.92 -12.71 8.78
CA ALA A 105 13.74 -13.44 10.03
C ALA A 105 14.17 -12.63 11.28
N ALA A 106 15.04 -11.63 11.11
CA ALA A 106 15.48 -10.74 12.18
C ALA A 106 14.54 -9.55 12.42
N VAL A 107 13.55 -9.32 11.56
CA VAL A 107 12.56 -8.24 11.76
C VAL A 107 11.64 -8.63 12.92
N SER A 108 11.53 -7.74 13.90
CA SER A 108 10.61 -7.96 15.03
C SER A 108 9.16 -8.06 14.54
N THR A 109 8.43 -9.02 15.09
CA THR A 109 6.98 -9.19 14.88
C THR A 109 6.16 -8.44 15.93
N ASP A 110 6.83 -7.85 16.94
CA ASP A 110 6.16 -7.07 17.97
C ASP A 110 5.58 -5.77 17.39
N ALA A 111 4.36 -5.45 17.80
CA ALA A 111 3.72 -4.22 17.37
C ALA A 111 4.40 -3.00 18.01
N LEU A 112 4.67 -1.98 17.19
CA LEU A 112 5.10 -0.69 17.67
C LEU A 112 3.94 0.04 18.34
N ASP A 113 4.21 0.76 19.42
CA ASP A 113 3.23 1.69 19.97
C ASP A 113 2.99 2.88 19.01
N ALA A 114 2.10 3.79 19.39
CA ALA A 114 1.72 4.90 18.52
C ALA A 114 2.89 5.87 18.26
N ASP A 115 3.70 6.15 19.28
CA ASP A 115 4.81 7.09 19.19
C ASP A 115 5.99 6.45 18.44
N ASP A 116 6.30 5.20 18.75
CA ASP A 116 7.33 4.43 18.05
C ASP A 116 6.99 4.24 16.57
N LEU A 117 5.73 3.96 16.23
CA LEU A 117 5.30 3.87 14.84
C LEU A 117 5.45 5.21 14.13
N LYS A 118 5.09 6.32 14.78
CA LYS A 118 5.26 7.65 14.19
C LYS A 118 6.73 7.96 13.93
N THR A 119 7.59 7.75 14.93
CA THR A 119 9.05 7.94 14.80
C THR A 119 9.64 7.04 13.71
N TYR A 120 9.17 5.80 13.61
CA TYR A 120 9.57 4.88 12.56
C TYR A 120 9.25 5.42 11.16
N ILE A 121 8.02 5.92 10.94
CA ILE A 121 7.61 6.52 9.65
C ILE A 121 8.37 7.81 9.34
N GLU A 122 8.62 8.65 10.36
CA GLU A 122 9.44 9.86 10.23
C GLU A 122 10.87 9.54 9.77
N ALA A 123 11.48 8.51 10.36
CA ALA A 123 12.82 8.03 9.99
C ALA A 123 12.87 7.35 8.62
N LEU A 124 11.74 6.82 8.13
CA LEU A 124 11.69 6.06 6.89
C LEU A 124 11.72 6.96 5.65
N GLN A 125 11.04 8.11 5.68
CA GLN A 125 10.99 9.02 4.53
C GLN A 125 12.35 9.46 3.98
N PRO A 126 13.32 9.93 4.79
CA PRO A 126 14.63 10.30 4.27
C PRO A 126 15.38 9.10 3.66
N LYS A 127 15.16 7.87 4.18
CA LYS A 127 15.71 6.65 3.58
C LYS A 127 15.09 6.36 2.21
N ILE A 128 13.76 6.47 2.10
CA ILE A 128 13.06 6.35 0.81
C ILE A 128 13.64 7.37 -0.17
N ALA A 129 13.69 8.64 0.20
CA ALA A 129 14.24 9.71 -0.62
C ALA A 129 15.67 9.38 -1.08
N ALA A 130 16.56 8.99 -0.16
CA ALA A 130 17.96 8.64 -0.44
C ALA A 130 18.12 7.45 -1.40
N ALA A 131 17.10 6.61 -1.48
CA ALA A 131 17.10 5.40 -2.29
C ALA A 131 16.61 5.61 -3.74
N LEU A 132 15.93 6.73 -4.02
CA LEU A 132 15.57 7.14 -5.38
C LEU A 132 16.81 7.58 -6.18
N THR A 133 16.76 7.43 -7.51
CA THR A 133 17.70 8.13 -8.40
C THR A 133 17.46 9.64 -8.33
N ALA A 134 18.43 10.43 -8.76
CA ALA A 134 18.29 11.89 -8.77
C ALA A 134 17.07 12.33 -9.60
N GLU A 135 16.85 11.71 -10.76
CA GLU A 135 15.76 12.05 -11.69
C GLU A 135 14.39 11.67 -11.12
N ALA A 136 14.27 10.49 -10.49
CA ALA A 136 13.02 10.06 -9.85
C ALA A 136 12.71 10.95 -8.64
N ARG A 137 13.72 11.29 -7.84
CA ARG A 137 13.55 12.19 -6.70
C ARG A 137 13.09 13.57 -7.16
N GLU A 138 13.74 14.14 -8.17
CA GLU A 138 13.36 15.45 -8.71
C GLU A 138 11.93 15.45 -9.27
N ARG A 139 11.51 14.38 -9.96
CA ARG A 139 10.11 14.22 -10.41
C ARG A 139 9.13 14.19 -9.24
N ALA A 140 9.41 13.38 -8.22
CA ALA A 140 8.54 13.26 -7.05
C ALA A 140 8.46 14.58 -6.26
N GLU A 141 9.58 15.27 -6.08
CA GLU A 141 9.65 16.59 -5.42
C GLU A 141 8.92 17.68 -6.20
N ARG A 142 8.97 17.65 -7.54
CA ARG A 142 8.15 18.56 -8.37
C ARG A 142 6.65 18.31 -8.15
N VAL A 143 6.21 17.04 -8.16
CA VAL A 143 4.81 16.72 -7.87
C VAL A 143 4.42 17.20 -6.47
N ASP A 144 5.20 16.88 -5.45
CA ASP A 144 4.95 17.35 -4.06
C ASP A 144 4.84 18.88 -3.98
N THR A 145 5.74 19.60 -4.65
CA THR A 145 5.75 21.06 -4.69
C THR A 145 4.49 21.64 -5.34
N GLU A 146 4.03 21.08 -6.47
CA GLU A 146 2.79 21.54 -7.10
C GLU A 146 1.57 21.22 -6.25
N LEU A 147 1.55 20.06 -5.59
CA LEU A 147 0.47 19.69 -4.68
C LEU A 147 0.40 20.57 -3.44
N GLN A 148 1.53 21.05 -2.91
CA GLN A 148 1.54 21.99 -1.78
C GLN A 148 0.98 23.37 -2.15
N LYS A 149 1.08 23.76 -3.42
CA LYS A 149 0.48 24.99 -3.94
C LYS A 149 -1.01 24.83 -4.19
N ALA A 150 -1.43 23.62 -4.55
CA ALA A 150 -2.83 23.26 -4.66
C ALA A 150 -3.47 23.20 -3.26
N GLY A 151 -4.73 23.64 -3.15
CA GLY A 151 -5.53 23.35 -1.95
C GLY A 151 -5.68 21.84 -1.74
N ASP A 152 -6.11 21.42 -0.54
CA ASP A 152 -6.38 20.01 -0.23
C ASP A 152 -5.18 19.06 -0.44
N TYR A 153 -4.02 19.46 0.08
CA TYR A 153 -2.75 18.74 -0.08
C TYR A 153 -2.83 17.23 0.18
N LEU A 154 -3.35 16.79 1.34
CA LEU A 154 -3.29 15.38 1.73
C LEU A 154 -4.15 14.45 0.83
N PRO A 155 -5.43 14.77 0.53
CA PRO A 155 -6.18 14.03 -0.49
C PRO A 155 -5.47 13.96 -1.84
N ASN A 156 -4.92 15.08 -2.31
CA ASN A 156 -4.24 15.13 -3.61
C ASN A 156 -2.94 14.33 -3.61
N LEU A 157 -2.20 14.33 -2.50
CA LEU A 157 -0.98 13.55 -2.32
C LEU A 157 -1.25 12.04 -2.39
N ARG A 158 -2.33 11.58 -1.73
CA ARG A 158 -2.78 10.19 -1.80
C ARG A 158 -3.17 9.79 -3.23
N ALA A 159 -3.94 10.65 -3.90
CA ALA A 159 -4.37 10.41 -5.28
C ALA A 159 -3.19 10.35 -6.24
N ALA A 160 -2.24 11.29 -6.12
CA ALA A 160 -1.03 11.32 -6.95
C ALA A 160 -0.15 10.09 -6.73
N ALA A 161 0.06 9.68 -5.47
CA ALA A 161 0.83 8.47 -5.16
C ALA A 161 0.19 7.21 -5.77
N ASN A 162 -1.13 7.05 -5.64
CA ASN A 162 -1.85 5.92 -6.23
C ASN A 162 -1.85 5.97 -7.77
N GLY A 163 -2.00 7.16 -8.36
CA GLY A 163 -1.94 7.33 -9.82
C GLY A 163 -0.57 6.98 -10.40
N LEU A 164 0.51 7.41 -9.73
CA LEU A 164 1.88 7.03 -10.12
C LEU A 164 2.12 5.54 -9.97
N ALA A 165 1.62 4.91 -8.90
CA ALA A 165 1.68 3.46 -8.73
C ALA A 165 0.96 2.73 -9.86
N ALA A 166 -0.26 3.14 -10.21
CA ALA A 166 -1.01 2.57 -11.33
C ALA A 166 -0.29 2.72 -12.68
N TRP A 167 0.52 3.76 -12.83
CA TRP A 167 1.36 4.01 -14.01
C TRP A 167 2.71 3.26 -13.99
N GLY A 168 3.02 2.55 -12.91
CA GLY A 168 4.30 1.85 -12.74
C GLY A 168 5.47 2.73 -12.29
N ALA A 169 5.23 3.99 -11.93
CA ALA A 169 6.23 4.89 -11.35
C ALA A 169 6.40 4.62 -9.84
N TRP A 170 6.77 3.39 -9.50
CA TRP A 170 6.85 2.89 -8.12
C TRP A 170 7.75 3.70 -7.19
N PRO A 171 8.95 4.18 -7.62
CA PRO A 171 9.82 4.96 -6.74
C PRO A 171 9.19 6.28 -6.31
N GLU A 172 8.63 7.03 -7.26
CA GLU A 172 7.95 8.30 -7.00
C GLU A 172 6.66 8.11 -6.20
N ALA A 173 5.87 7.08 -6.54
CA ALA A 173 4.67 6.71 -5.80
C ALA A 173 4.99 6.44 -4.33
N THR A 174 6.06 5.69 -4.06
CA THR A 174 6.47 5.34 -2.69
C THR A 174 6.98 6.54 -1.92
N TYR A 175 7.71 7.45 -2.58
CA TYR A 175 8.13 8.70 -1.97
C TYR A 175 6.92 9.55 -1.55
N LEU A 176 5.92 9.72 -2.42
CA LEU A 176 4.73 10.51 -2.12
C LEU A 176 3.83 9.83 -1.07
N MET A 177 3.69 8.50 -1.12
CA MET A 177 2.93 7.77 -0.10
C MET A 177 3.61 7.82 1.27
N GLY A 178 4.95 7.85 1.31
CA GLY A 178 5.70 8.07 2.55
C GLY A 178 5.41 9.44 3.17
N LYS A 179 5.33 10.49 2.34
CA LYS A 179 4.87 11.82 2.77
C LYS A 179 3.41 11.81 3.24
N ALA A 180 2.52 11.08 2.55
CA ALA A 180 1.13 10.94 2.95
C ALA A 180 0.98 10.22 4.30
N ALA A 181 1.78 9.19 4.54
CA ALA A 181 1.85 8.49 5.81
C ALA A 181 2.36 9.38 6.95
N GLN A 182 3.34 10.26 6.69
CA GLN A 182 3.80 11.24 7.67
C GLN A 182 2.73 12.29 8.02
N ALA A 183 2.02 12.79 7.00
CA ALA A 183 1.04 13.86 7.18
C ALA A 183 -0.30 13.36 7.74
N GLY A 184 -0.78 12.21 7.28
CA GLY A 184 -2.08 11.64 7.63
C GLY A 184 -2.02 10.58 8.73
N GLY A 185 -1.03 9.68 8.68
CA GLY A 185 -0.84 8.61 9.67
C GLY A 185 -2.01 7.63 9.80
N THR A 186 -2.95 7.60 8.84
CA THR A 186 -4.12 6.72 8.94
C THR A 186 -3.72 5.27 8.64
N ALA A 187 -4.51 4.30 9.11
CA ALA A 187 -4.28 2.88 8.81
C ALA A 187 -4.21 2.62 7.29
N GLN A 188 -4.99 3.34 6.50
CA GLN A 188 -4.96 3.25 5.04
C GLN A 188 -3.65 3.79 4.45
N ASP A 189 -3.17 4.96 4.91
CA ASP A 189 -1.91 5.54 4.42
C ASP A 189 -0.72 4.62 4.73
N LEU A 190 -0.70 4.10 5.96
CA LEU A 190 0.34 3.21 6.44
C LEU A 190 0.32 1.86 5.69
N ASN A 191 -0.87 1.29 5.46
CA ASN A 191 -1.02 0.08 4.67
C ASN A 191 -0.56 0.28 3.22
N ASN A 192 -0.96 1.39 2.60
CA ASN A 192 -0.56 1.70 1.22
C ASN A 192 0.96 1.90 1.12
N LEU A 193 1.57 2.60 2.07
CA LEU A 193 3.03 2.73 2.13
C LEU A 193 3.71 1.36 2.24
N ALA A 194 3.24 0.51 3.15
CA ALA A 194 3.81 -0.83 3.33
C ALA A 194 3.66 -1.72 2.08
N ALA A 195 2.53 -1.61 1.38
CA ALA A 195 2.32 -2.30 0.10
C ALA A 195 3.35 -1.85 -0.94
N LEU A 196 3.51 -0.54 -1.13
CA LEU A 196 4.47 0.03 -2.09
C LEU A 196 5.93 -0.31 -1.74
N LEU A 197 6.28 -0.32 -0.45
CA LEU A 197 7.60 -0.80 0.00
C LEU A 197 7.82 -2.28 -0.33
N SER A 198 6.80 -3.11 -0.13
CA SER A 198 6.89 -4.55 -0.44
C SER A 198 7.02 -4.81 -1.94
N MET A 199 6.28 -4.07 -2.77
CA MET A 199 6.39 -4.13 -4.23
C MET A 199 7.77 -3.69 -4.74
N GLN A 200 8.49 -2.88 -3.96
CA GLN A 200 9.86 -2.48 -4.25
C GLN A 200 10.93 -3.27 -3.49
N HIS A 201 10.56 -4.44 -2.94
CA HIS A 201 11.45 -5.35 -2.22
C HIS A 201 12.17 -4.72 -1.02
N ALA A 202 11.47 -3.80 -0.35
CA ALA A 202 11.85 -3.22 0.93
C ALA A 202 11.04 -3.86 2.07
N GLU A 203 10.93 -5.20 2.09
CA GLU A 203 10.06 -5.91 3.03
C GLU A 203 10.46 -5.67 4.49
N THR A 204 11.76 -5.53 4.80
CA THR A 204 12.22 -5.20 6.17
C THR A 204 11.70 -3.85 6.66
N ALA A 205 11.43 -2.92 5.74
CA ALA A 205 10.84 -1.63 6.06
C ALA A 205 9.30 -1.69 6.16
N ALA A 206 8.67 -2.57 5.36
CA ALA A 206 7.22 -2.74 5.34
C ALA A 206 6.69 -3.52 6.55
N LEU A 207 7.39 -4.58 6.97
CA LEU A 207 6.93 -5.53 7.97
C LEU A 207 6.61 -4.91 9.34
N PRO A 208 7.42 -3.99 9.92
CA PRO A 208 7.06 -3.34 11.19
C PRO A 208 5.74 -2.58 11.13
N ILE A 209 5.42 -1.97 9.98
CA ILE A 209 4.14 -1.29 9.74
C ILE A 209 3.01 -2.31 9.72
N LEU A 210 3.17 -3.39 8.93
CA LEU A 210 2.12 -4.40 8.74
C LEU A 210 1.83 -5.21 10.01
N TYR A 211 2.84 -5.59 10.79
CA TYR A 211 2.63 -6.23 12.10
C TYR A 211 1.90 -5.30 13.07
N THR A 212 2.31 -4.03 13.12
CA THR A 212 1.65 -3.03 13.96
C THR A 212 0.18 -2.82 13.56
N LEU A 213 -0.11 -2.73 12.26
CA LEU A 213 -1.48 -2.59 11.77
C LEU A 213 -2.32 -3.84 12.01
N ASN A 214 -1.77 -5.04 11.80
CA ASN A 214 -2.48 -6.30 12.07
C ASN A 214 -2.82 -6.47 13.57
N ALA A 215 -1.93 -6.04 14.47
CA ALA A 215 -2.21 -6.04 15.89
C ALA A 215 -3.36 -5.09 16.27
N ARG A 216 -3.50 -3.96 15.58
CA ARG A 216 -4.57 -2.97 15.81
C ARG A 216 -5.88 -3.33 15.12
N TYR A 217 -5.82 -3.97 13.95
CA TYR A 217 -6.95 -4.32 13.10
C TYR A 217 -6.87 -5.79 12.69
N PRO A 218 -7.03 -6.73 13.63
CA PRO A 218 -6.94 -8.15 13.34
C PRO A 218 -8.03 -8.56 12.33
N ASN A 219 -7.68 -9.52 11.45
CA ASN A 219 -8.57 -10.07 10.42
C ASN A 219 -8.97 -9.10 9.29
N ASN A 220 -8.30 -7.95 9.15
CA ASN A 220 -8.46 -7.14 7.95
C ASN A 220 -7.80 -7.85 6.76
N SER A 221 -8.61 -8.29 5.78
CA SER A 221 -8.15 -9.09 4.64
C SER A 221 -7.09 -8.38 3.80
N THR A 222 -7.21 -7.07 3.61
CA THR A 222 -6.21 -6.28 2.86
C THR A 222 -4.88 -6.23 3.60
N LEU A 223 -4.89 -6.01 4.92
CA LEU A 223 -3.67 -6.04 5.74
C LEU A 223 -3.02 -7.43 5.72
N LEU A 224 -3.82 -8.48 5.87
CA LEU A 224 -3.34 -9.86 5.83
C LEU A 224 -2.76 -10.21 4.46
N ASN A 225 -3.39 -9.79 3.37
CA ASN A 225 -2.85 -9.99 2.02
C ASN A 225 -1.49 -9.32 1.85
N ASN A 226 -1.37 -8.06 2.26
CA ASN A 226 -0.11 -7.32 2.16
C ASN A 226 0.97 -7.88 3.10
N LEU A 227 0.60 -8.32 4.30
CA LEU A 227 1.49 -8.98 5.24
C LEU A 227 1.99 -10.33 4.69
N HIS A 228 1.10 -11.16 4.16
CA HIS A 228 1.50 -12.41 3.53
C HIS A 228 2.41 -12.15 2.33
N PHE A 229 2.10 -11.17 1.47
CA PHE A 229 2.96 -10.82 0.34
C PHE A 229 4.37 -10.39 0.78
N ALA A 230 4.47 -9.57 1.83
CA ALA A 230 5.75 -9.14 2.39
C ALA A 230 6.51 -10.29 3.08
N ALA A 231 5.80 -11.17 3.79
CA ALA A 231 6.39 -12.25 4.58
C ALA A 231 6.68 -13.53 3.78
N ALA A 232 6.01 -13.77 2.64
CA ALA A 232 6.07 -15.03 1.90
C ALA A 232 7.47 -15.36 1.35
N SER A 233 7.91 -16.61 1.52
CA SER A 233 9.16 -17.10 0.93
C SER A 233 9.08 -17.11 -0.60
N PRO A 234 10.23 -17.02 -1.31
CA PRO A 234 10.27 -17.10 -2.78
C PRO A 234 9.52 -18.31 -3.36
N SER A 235 9.60 -19.46 -2.70
CA SER A 235 8.91 -20.70 -3.10
C SER A 235 7.38 -20.64 -3.11
N GLN A 236 6.77 -19.65 -2.45
CA GLN A 236 5.32 -19.47 -2.40
C GLN A 236 4.81 -18.36 -3.33
N ARG A 237 5.71 -17.54 -3.90
CA ARG A 237 5.33 -16.48 -4.86
C ARG A 237 5.32 -16.98 -6.31
N ASP A 238 6.03 -18.06 -6.61
CA ASP A 238 6.19 -18.64 -7.96
C ASP A 238 5.09 -19.63 -8.38
N THR A 239 4.14 -19.99 -7.51
CA THR A 239 3.11 -20.99 -7.84
C THR A 239 2.01 -20.49 -8.80
N GLY A 240 2.15 -19.28 -9.34
CA GLY A 240 1.28 -18.73 -10.38
C GLY A 240 1.78 -18.92 -11.83
N ALA A 241 2.99 -19.44 -12.04
CA ALA A 241 3.55 -19.61 -13.38
C ALA A 241 2.99 -20.86 -14.08
N HIS A 242 2.12 -20.64 -15.06
CA HIS A 242 1.73 -21.64 -16.07
C HIS A 242 3.00 -22.18 -16.78
N PRO A 243 3.14 -23.50 -16.99
CA PRO A 243 4.31 -24.06 -17.65
C PRO A 243 4.19 -23.85 -19.16
N GLY A 244 4.94 -22.91 -19.72
CA GLY A 244 4.97 -22.75 -21.17
C GLY A 244 5.92 -21.68 -21.68
N GLY A 245 7.05 -22.12 -22.24
CA GLY A 245 7.70 -21.39 -23.35
C GLY A 245 9.03 -20.74 -23.03
N ALA A 246 10.10 -21.53 -23.05
CA ALA A 246 11.44 -21.03 -23.27
C ALA A 246 11.54 -20.40 -24.68
N ARG A 247 11.83 -19.10 -24.78
CA ARG A 247 12.57 -18.52 -25.91
C ARG A 247 13.49 -17.43 -25.41
N GLY A 248 14.79 -17.63 -25.65
CA GLY A 248 15.82 -16.65 -25.37
C GLY A 248 15.71 -15.43 -26.27
N SER A 249 16.16 -14.29 -25.75
CA SER A 249 16.68 -13.21 -26.57
C SER A 249 17.79 -12.52 -25.81
N SER A 250 18.96 -12.47 -26.45
CA SER A 250 20.11 -11.69 -26.05
C SER A 250 19.83 -10.20 -26.24
N GLY A 251 19.78 -9.43 -25.16
CA GLY A 251 19.63 -7.98 -25.18
C GLY A 251 20.31 -7.35 -23.96
N ARG A 252 21.08 -6.29 -24.21
CA ARG A 252 21.95 -5.55 -23.27
C ARG A 252 21.30 -5.20 -21.91
N PRO A 253 22.08 -5.11 -20.81
CA PRO A 253 21.54 -4.86 -19.48
C PRO A 253 21.03 -3.41 -19.30
N GLY A 254 19.72 -3.26 -19.08
CA GLY A 254 19.09 -2.05 -18.60
C GLY A 254 19.14 -1.99 -17.07
N ILE A 255 19.94 -1.09 -16.51
CA ILE A 255 20.12 -0.88 -15.07
C ILE A 255 19.14 0.21 -14.60
N ILE A 256 17.83 -0.02 -14.53
CA ILE A 256 16.91 0.93 -13.86
C ILE A 256 15.74 0.17 -13.23
N ALA A 257 15.90 -0.24 -11.96
CA ALA A 257 14.83 -0.59 -11.00
C ALA A 257 15.36 -0.98 -9.61
N GLN A 258 16.67 -1.20 -9.43
CA GLN A 258 17.23 -1.79 -8.19
C GLN A 258 17.46 -0.82 -7.00
N GLY A 259 16.91 0.40 -7.03
CA GLY A 259 17.34 1.48 -6.12
C GLY A 259 16.87 1.36 -4.67
N ILE A 260 15.61 0.97 -4.45
CA ILE A 260 14.94 1.19 -3.17
C ILE A 260 15.23 0.08 -2.14
N ALA A 261 15.10 -1.19 -2.54
CA ALA A 261 15.34 -2.35 -1.71
C ALA A 261 16.66 -2.31 -0.89
N ARG A 262 17.80 -1.98 -1.53
CA ARG A 262 19.11 -2.05 -0.87
C ARG A 262 19.42 -0.88 0.07
N ARG A 263 18.73 0.24 -0.07
CA ARG A 263 19.07 1.51 0.60
C ARG A 263 18.08 1.92 1.68
N VAL A 264 16.92 1.26 1.73
CA VAL A 264 15.91 1.48 2.78
C VAL A 264 16.02 0.46 3.92
N GLN A 265 16.77 -0.64 3.72
CA GLN A 265 17.11 -1.65 4.73
C GLN A 265 17.93 -1.08 5.90
#